data_AF-A0A7S2BI27-F1
#
_entry.id   AF-A0A7S2BI27-F1
#
_cell.length_a   1.000
_cell.length_b   1.000
_cell.length_c   1.000
_cell.angle_alpha   90.00
_cell.angle_beta   90.00
_cell.angle_gamma   90.00
#
_symmetry.space_group_name_H-M   'P 1'
#
loop_
_entity.id
_entity.type
_entity.pdbx_description
1 polymer ?
#
loop_
_entity_poly.entity_id
_entity_poly.type
_entity_poly.pdbx_seq_one_letter_code
_entity_poly.pdbx_strand_id
1 'polypeptide(L)'
;YSDAENMKLLLAAGASVHIRDIKGQSAIDVAVEMGQPELIELLDPEYNARAEPTKAAQLKKRGNRRGSVSSESIDPNRKVDLSTIPVHQKSDAVTARIDKCIEGHLLFQGLDAETRKSLILSMIHCQAAQGDAVITQGDPGDNFYLVDAGELDCFVCPTGGHPPGNKVTSYHEGSTFGEL
;
A
#
# COMPACT_ATOMS: atom_id res chain seq x y z
N TYR A 1 -12.68 -31.03 18.19
CA TYR A 1 -12.70 -30.47 19.55
C TYR A 1 -11.70 -29.35 19.58
N SER A 2 -12.18 -28.12 19.68
CA SER A 2 -11.29 -26.96 19.74
C SER A 2 -10.60 -26.94 21.10
N ASP A 3 -9.33 -26.54 21.17
CA ASP A 3 -8.60 -26.38 22.44
C ASP A 3 -9.34 -25.44 23.41
N ALA A 4 -10.09 -24.48 22.87
CA ALA A 4 -10.96 -23.59 23.64
C ALA A 4 -12.16 -24.29 24.31
N GLU A 5 -12.75 -25.29 23.67
CA GLU A 5 -13.85 -26.06 24.26
C GLU A 5 -13.34 -26.96 25.39
N ASN A 6 -12.16 -27.56 25.21
CA ASN A 6 -11.50 -28.35 26.24
C ASN A 6 -11.15 -27.48 27.46
N MET A 7 -10.68 -26.26 27.23
CA MET A 7 -10.36 -25.32 28.32
C MET A 7 -11.61 -24.84 29.07
N LYS A 8 -12.73 -24.60 28.36
CA LYS A 8 -14.04 -24.34 29.00
C LYS A 8 -14.47 -25.48 29.91
N LEU A 9 -14.30 -26.73 29.46
CA LEU A 9 -14.65 -27.91 30.24
C LEU A 9 -13.76 -28.03 31.49
N LEU A 10 -12.46 -27.75 31.37
CA LEU A 10 -11.51 -27.76 32.48
C LEU A 10 -11.82 -26.66 33.51
N LEU A 11 -12.16 -25.45 33.07
CA LEU A 11 -12.58 -24.37 33.95
C LEU A 11 -13.90 -24.70 34.67
N ALA A 12 -14.87 -25.29 33.97
CA ALA A 12 -16.13 -25.73 34.56
C ALA A 12 -15.94 -26.85 35.62
N ALA A 13 -14.89 -27.66 35.48
CA ALA A 13 -14.50 -28.67 36.46
C ALA A 13 -13.73 -28.07 37.67
N GLY A 14 -13.54 -26.75 37.73
CA GLY A 14 -12.87 -26.07 38.83
C GLY A 14 -11.34 -25.99 38.71
N ALA A 15 -10.79 -26.13 37.49
CA ALA A 15 -9.36 -25.94 37.29
C ALA A 15 -8.95 -24.49 37.62
N SER A 16 -7.95 -24.33 38.48
CA SER A 16 -7.44 -23.04 38.90
C SER A 16 -6.56 -22.39 37.83
N VAL A 17 -7.00 -21.23 37.36
CA VAL A 17 -6.46 -20.44 36.24
C VAL A 17 -5.06 -19.87 36.47
N HIS A 18 -4.68 -19.71 37.73
CA HIS A 18 -3.43 -19.04 38.14
C HIS A 18 -2.30 -20.00 38.50
N ILE A 19 -2.47 -21.30 38.25
CA ILE A 19 -1.40 -22.27 38.45
C ILE A 19 -0.28 -22.00 37.45
N ARG A 20 0.95 -22.01 37.95
CA ARG A 20 2.17 -21.96 37.15
C ARG A 20 2.73 -23.37 36.99
N ASP A 21 3.17 -23.69 35.78
CA ASP A 21 3.87 -24.94 35.51
C ASP A 21 5.28 -24.95 36.14
N ILE A 22 6.01 -26.05 35.94
CA ILE A 22 7.41 -26.20 36.43
C ILE A 22 8.38 -25.18 35.83
N LYS A 23 7.99 -24.49 34.75
CA LYS A 23 8.75 -23.40 34.12
C LYS A 23 8.29 -22.03 34.58
N GLY A 24 7.30 -21.96 35.48
CA GLY A 24 6.73 -20.72 36.01
C GLY A 24 5.69 -20.07 35.09
N GLN A 25 5.29 -20.71 33.99
CA GLN A 25 4.32 -20.20 33.02
C GLN A 25 2.91 -20.47 33.50
N SER A 26 2.05 -19.44 33.46
CA SER A 26 0.62 -19.58 33.71
C SER A 26 -0.12 -19.92 32.42
N ALA A 27 -1.38 -20.36 32.55
CA ALA A 27 -2.19 -20.74 31.39
C ALA A 27 -2.38 -19.58 30.39
N ILE A 28 -2.40 -18.33 30.86
CA ILE A 28 -2.49 -17.15 29.99
C ILE A 28 -1.17 -16.87 29.25
N ASP A 29 -0.02 -17.12 29.88
CA ASP A 29 1.30 -16.93 29.24
C ASP A 29 1.46 -17.89 28.05
N VAL A 30 1.00 -19.13 28.21
CA VAL A 30 1.02 -20.15 27.15
C VAL A 30 0.05 -19.77 26.02
N ALA A 31 -1.15 -19.26 26.35
CA ALA A 31 -2.12 -18.80 25.34
C ALA A 31 -1.60 -17.62 24.51
N VAL A 32 -0.83 -16.71 25.14
CA VAL A 32 -0.14 -15.59 24.47
C VAL A 32 1.00 -16.09 23.57
N GLU A 33 1.79 -17.04 24.05
CA GLU A 33 2.91 -17.62 23.29
C GLU A 33 2.40 -18.40 22.06
N MET A 34 1.30 -19.14 22.20
CA MET A 34 0.65 -19.87 21.10
C MET A 34 -0.20 -18.98 20.18
N GLY A 35 -0.52 -17.74 20.61
CA GLY A 35 -1.29 -16.78 19.82
C GLY A 35 -2.77 -17.16 19.67
N GLN A 36 -3.39 -17.69 20.73
CA GLN A 36 -4.80 -18.11 20.75
C GLN A 36 -5.67 -17.04 21.46
N PRO A 37 -6.25 -16.07 20.73
CA PRO A 37 -6.98 -14.95 21.32
C PRO A 37 -8.25 -15.39 22.06
N GLU A 38 -8.91 -16.45 21.59
CA GLU A 38 -10.13 -16.97 22.23
C GLU A 38 -9.86 -17.53 23.63
N LEU A 39 -8.67 -18.09 23.85
CA LEU A 39 -8.25 -18.56 25.17
C LEU A 39 -7.87 -17.40 26.10
N ILE A 40 -7.23 -16.37 25.56
CA ILE A 40 -6.88 -15.17 26.34
C ILE A 40 -8.15 -14.49 26.86
N GLU A 41 -9.14 -14.31 25.99
CA GLU A 41 -10.43 -13.71 26.36
C GLU A 41 -11.20 -14.56 27.38
N LEU A 42 -11.09 -15.88 27.30
CA LEU A 42 -11.74 -16.80 28.25
C LEU A 42 -11.09 -16.77 29.65
N LEU A 43 -9.77 -16.56 29.72
CA LEU A 43 -9.01 -16.64 30.98
C LEU A 43 -8.93 -15.30 31.70
N ASP A 44 -8.79 -14.20 30.95
CA ASP A 44 -8.83 -12.84 31.49
C ASP A 44 -9.33 -11.89 30.38
N PRO A 45 -10.64 -11.58 30.36
CA PRO A 45 -11.25 -10.71 29.35
C PRO A 45 -10.62 -9.31 29.28
N GLU A 46 -10.03 -8.83 30.38
CA GLU A 46 -9.39 -7.50 30.44
C GLU A 46 -7.90 -7.54 30.08
N TYR A 47 -7.32 -8.72 29.86
CA TYR A 47 -5.90 -8.88 29.53
C TYR A 47 -5.52 -8.12 28.26
N ASN A 48 -6.32 -8.24 27.18
CA ASN A 48 -6.06 -7.53 25.93
C ASN A 48 -6.21 -6.00 26.06
N ALA A 49 -6.98 -5.51 27.04
CA ALA A 49 -7.14 -4.09 27.31
C ALA A 49 -5.98 -3.51 28.15
N ARG A 50 -5.31 -4.34 28.97
CA ARG A 50 -4.20 -3.96 29.84
C ARG A 50 -2.82 -4.30 29.26
N ALA A 51 -2.75 -5.25 28.34
CA ALA A 51 -1.49 -5.70 27.75
C ALA A 51 -0.98 -4.70 26.71
N GLU A 52 0.16 -4.06 27.02
CA GLU A 52 1.00 -3.40 26.02
C GLU A 52 1.34 -4.39 24.88
N PRO A 53 1.28 -3.98 23.60
CA PRO A 53 1.52 -4.88 22.48
C PRO A 53 2.93 -5.50 22.59
N THR A 54 2.97 -6.81 22.86
CA THR A 54 4.19 -7.53 23.19
C THR A 54 5.16 -7.53 22.01
N LYS A 55 6.47 -7.56 22.30
CA LYS A 55 7.56 -7.59 21.30
C LYS A 55 7.38 -8.67 20.20
N ALA A 56 6.67 -9.77 20.49
CA ALA A 56 6.34 -10.82 19.52
C ALA A 56 5.40 -10.33 18.39
N ALA A 57 4.43 -9.47 18.69
CA ALA A 57 3.57 -8.83 17.69
C ALA A 57 4.37 -7.79 16.87
N GLN A 58 5.32 -7.10 17.50
CA GLN A 58 6.24 -6.21 16.80
C GLN A 58 7.21 -6.97 15.88
N LEU A 59 7.62 -8.19 16.24
CA LEU A 59 8.46 -9.06 15.41
C LEU A 59 7.74 -9.61 14.18
N LYS A 60 6.43 -9.92 14.27
CA LYS A 60 5.63 -10.36 13.10
C LYS A 60 5.48 -9.27 12.02
N LYS A 61 5.46 -7.98 12.38
CA LYS A 61 5.49 -6.87 11.41
C LYS A 61 6.83 -6.70 10.68
N ARG A 62 7.90 -7.32 11.14
CA ARG A 62 9.25 -7.24 10.54
C ARG A 62 9.49 -8.28 9.45
N GLY A 63 8.47 -9.09 9.14
CA GLY A 63 8.55 -10.23 8.22
C GLY A 63 8.19 -9.95 6.76
N ASN A 64 7.84 -8.72 6.37
CA ASN A 64 7.72 -8.40 4.95
C ASN A 64 9.11 -8.45 4.32
N ARG A 65 9.46 -9.61 3.77
CA ARG A 65 10.62 -9.79 2.90
C ARG A 65 10.48 -8.79 1.76
N ARG A 66 11.47 -7.90 1.60
CA ARG A 66 11.50 -6.98 0.46
C ARG A 66 11.55 -7.83 -0.81
N GLY A 67 10.52 -7.72 -1.65
CA GLY A 67 10.55 -8.32 -2.99
C GLY A 67 11.62 -7.65 -3.83
N SER A 68 12.23 -8.39 -4.75
CA SER A 68 13.07 -7.79 -5.80
C SER A 68 12.18 -7.10 -6.83
N VAL A 69 12.57 -5.90 -7.25
CA VAL A 69 11.96 -5.17 -8.37
C VAL A 69 13.02 -5.05 -9.46
N SER A 70 12.64 -5.35 -10.71
CA SER A 70 13.53 -5.26 -11.87
C SER A 70 12.79 -4.55 -13.01
N SER A 71 13.49 -3.64 -13.69
CA SER A 71 13.05 -3.01 -14.94
C SER A 71 13.78 -3.64 -16.13
N GLU A 72 13.41 -3.23 -17.35
CA GLU A 72 14.15 -3.60 -18.56
C GLU A 72 15.60 -3.09 -18.53
N SER A 73 16.51 -3.81 -19.21
CA SER A 73 17.91 -3.43 -19.28
C SER A 73 18.12 -2.25 -20.24
N ILE A 74 18.68 -1.15 -19.73
CA ILE A 74 19.04 0.04 -20.50
C ILE A 74 20.55 0.04 -20.76
N ASP A 75 20.97 0.33 -21.98
CA ASP A 75 22.38 0.61 -22.30
C ASP A 75 22.73 2.04 -21.84
N PRO A 76 23.66 2.23 -20.88
CA PRO A 76 24.00 3.54 -20.34
C PRO A 76 24.63 4.49 -21.36
N ASN A 77 25.14 3.99 -22.48
CA ASN A 77 25.74 4.81 -23.54
C ASN A 77 24.74 5.13 -24.66
N ARG A 78 23.55 4.51 -24.64
CA ARG A 78 22.51 4.78 -25.64
C ARG A 78 21.96 6.19 -25.39
N LYS A 79 22.26 7.11 -26.31
CA LYS A 79 21.57 8.39 -26.36
C LYS A 79 20.12 8.16 -26.77
N VAL A 80 19.19 8.77 -26.03
CA VAL A 80 17.79 8.79 -26.42
C VAL A 80 17.66 9.67 -27.65
N ASP A 81 17.19 9.09 -28.75
CA ASP A 81 16.83 9.86 -29.93
C ASP A 81 15.44 10.45 -29.71
N LEU A 82 15.39 11.75 -29.41
CA LEU A 82 14.14 12.48 -29.15
C LEU A 82 13.19 12.42 -30.34
N SER A 83 13.68 12.20 -31.57
CA SER A 83 12.84 12.07 -32.76
C SER A 83 11.99 10.80 -32.79
N THR A 84 12.37 9.79 -32.00
CA THR A 84 11.61 8.54 -31.87
C THR A 84 10.47 8.64 -30.86
N ILE A 85 10.45 9.71 -30.05
CA ILE A 85 9.41 9.94 -29.07
C ILE A 85 8.16 10.45 -29.80
N PRO A 86 6.97 9.84 -29.59
CA PRO A 86 5.73 10.33 -30.16
C PRO A 86 5.47 11.78 -29.75
N VAL A 87 5.12 12.63 -30.72
CA VAL A 87 4.80 14.04 -30.49
C VAL A 87 3.31 14.25 -30.72
N HIS A 88 2.62 14.72 -29.69
CA HIS A 88 1.21 15.11 -29.78
C HIS A 88 1.09 16.63 -29.81
N GLN A 89 0.16 17.12 -30.64
CA GLN A 89 -0.13 18.55 -30.68
C GLN A 89 -0.85 18.97 -29.41
N LYS A 90 -0.28 19.95 -28.69
CA LYS A 90 -0.84 20.53 -27.47
C LYS A 90 -0.79 22.04 -27.55
N SER A 91 -1.74 22.69 -26.89
CA SER A 91 -1.70 24.13 -26.69
C SER A 91 -0.56 24.52 -25.76
N ASP A 92 0.06 25.67 -26.00
CA ASP A 92 1.11 26.22 -25.13
C ASP A 92 0.65 26.37 -23.68
N ALA A 93 -0.63 26.66 -23.46
CA ALA A 93 -1.21 26.76 -22.12
C ALA A 93 -1.23 25.40 -21.38
N VAL A 94 -1.49 24.31 -22.10
CA VAL A 94 -1.50 22.95 -21.53
C VAL A 94 -0.07 22.50 -21.25
N THR A 95 0.83 22.72 -22.20
CA THR A 95 2.26 22.42 -22.05
C THR A 95 2.85 23.12 -20.83
N ALA A 96 2.57 24.41 -20.64
CA ALA A 96 3.04 25.17 -19.49
C ALA A 96 2.46 24.68 -18.15
N ARG A 97 1.20 24.23 -18.15
CA ARG A 97 0.56 23.66 -16.94
C ARG A 97 1.23 22.35 -16.54
N ILE A 98 1.43 21.44 -17.50
CA ILE A 98 2.10 20.16 -17.27
C ILE A 98 3.53 20.40 -16.78
N ASP A 99 4.28 21.30 -17.43
CA ASP A 99 5.67 21.63 -17.06
C ASP A 99 5.76 22.06 -15.59
N LYS A 100 4.85 22.95 -15.15
CA LYS A 100 4.78 23.42 -13.77
C LYS A 100 4.49 22.30 -12.76
N CYS A 101 3.63 21.35 -13.12
CA CYS A 101 3.30 20.23 -12.24
C CYS A 101 4.46 19.23 -12.09
N ILE A 102 5.23 19.00 -13.17
CA ILE A 102 6.32 18.03 -13.15
C ILE A 102 7.66 18.61 -12.66
N GLU A 103 7.83 19.94 -12.64
CA GLU A 103 9.07 20.63 -12.25
C GLU A 103 9.60 20.20 -10.87
N GLY A 104 8.70 20.00 -9.90
CA GLY A 104 9.06 19.59 -8.54
C GLY A 104 9.25 18.09 -8.33
N HIS A 105 8.92 17.27 -9.34
CA HIS A 105 8.80 15.82 -9.16
C HIS A 105 10.15 15.12 -9.35
N LEU A 106 10.50 14.21 -8.43
CA LEU A 106 11.81 13.56 -8.36
C LEU A 106 12.23 12.88 -9.67
N LEU A 107 11.28 12.26 -10.38
CA LEU A 107 11.54 11.56 -11.64
C LEU A 107 12.06 12.47 -12.76
N PHE A 108 11.77 13.78 -12.72
CA PHE A 108 12.04 14.71 -13.82
C PHE A 108 13.10 15.77 -13.52
N GLN A 109 13.63 15.83 -12.29
CA GLN A 109 14.61 16.83 -11.86
C GLN A 109 15.93 16.79 -12.67
N GLY A 110 16.32 15.63 -13.18
CA GLY A 110 17.54 15.45 -13.97
C GLY A 110 17.39 15.71 -15.47
N LEU A 111 16.18 16.00 -15.96
CA LEU A 111 15.93 16.19 -17.38
C LEU A 111 16.28 17.61 -17.82
N ASP A 112 16.98 17.72 -18.95
CA ASP A 112 17.18 18.99 -19.63
C ASP A 112 15.87 19.53 -20.22
N ALA A 113 15.88 20.81 -20.61
CA ALA A 113 14.69 21.49 -21.11
C ALA A 113 14.12 20.84 -22.38
N GLU A 114 14.99 20.31 -23.25
CA GLU A 114 14.57 19.69 -24.51
C GLU A 114 13.91 18.32 -24.28
N THR A 115 14.52 17.45 -23.48
CA THR A 115 13.96 16.14 -23.11
C THR A 115 12.67 16.31 -22.33
N ARG A 116 12.62 17.26 -21.39
CA ARG A 116 11.39 17.58 -20.65
C ARG A 116 10.27 18.03 -21.57
N LYS A 117 10.56 18.90 -22.54
CA LYS A 117 9.58 19.31 -23.54
C LYS A 117 9.09 18.13 -24.38
N SER A 118 9.99 17.26 -24.83
CA SER A 118 9.62 16.05 -25.57
C SER A 118 8.73 15.12 -24.75
N LEU A 119 9.03 14.93 -23.45
CA LEU A 119 8.20 14.16 -22.52
C LEU A 119 6.80 14.79 -22.38
N ILE A 120 6.72 16.11 -22.18
CA ILE A 120 5.42 16.79 -22.07
C ILE A 120 4.61 16.61 -23.36
N LEU A 121 5.25 16.71 -24.52
CA LEU A 121 4.58 16.53 -25.82
C LEU A 121 4.19 15.08 -26.09
N SER A 122 4.86 14.10 -25.47
CA SER A 122 4.54 12.67 -25.61
C SER A 122 3.42 12.19 -24.70
N MET A 123 3.06 12.94 -23.66
CA MET A 123 1.91 12.59 -22.81
C MET A 123 0.59 12.67 -23.61
N ILE A 124 -0.34 11.77 -23.35
CA ILE A 124 -1.64 11.69 -24.04
C ILE A 124 -2.76 12.13 -23.09
N HIS A 125 -3.78 12.82 -23.63
CA HIS A 125 -4.96 13.19 -22.86
C HIS A 125 -5.82 11.97 -22.57
N CYS A 126 -6.19 11.78 -21.29
CA CYS A 126 -7.11 10.74 -20.84
C CYS A 126 -8.37 11.41 -20.28
N GLN A 127 -9.54 10.98 -20.74
CA GLN A 127 -10.82 11.50 -20.27
C GLN A 127 -11.59 10.36 -19.58
N ALA A 128 -12.05 10.62 -18.37
CA ALA A 128 -12.88 9.71 -17.58
C ALA A 128 -14.16 10.44 -17.16
N ALA A 129 -15.31 9.76 -17.20
CA ALA A 129 -16.56 10.29 -16.70
C ALA A 129 -16.66 10.11 -15.17
N GLN A 130 -17.62 10.78 -14.55
CA GLN A 130 -17.87 10.61 -13.13
C GLN A 130 -18.25 9.15 -12.83
N GLY A 131 -17.50 8.53 -11.92
CA GLY A 131 -17.67 7.13 -11.53
C GLY A 131 -16.79 6.15 -12.31
N ASP A 132 -16.10 6.60 -13.37
CA ASP A 132 -15.15 5.76 -14.08
C ASP A 132 -13.85 5.60 -13.27
N ALA A 133 -13.28 4.40 -13.31
CA ALA A 133 -11.96 4.14 -12.77
C ALA A 133 -10.88 4.48 -13.81
N VAL A 134 -9.96 5.39 -13.48
CA VAL A 134 -8.83 5.73 -14.36
C VAL A 134 -7.82 4.58 -14.42
N ILE A 135 -7.53 3.97 -13.28
CA ILE A 135 -6.70 2.76 -13.12
C ILE A 135 -7.31 1.87 -12.03
N THR A 136 -7.11 0.55 -12.13
CA THR A 136 -7.56 -0.40 -11.12
C THR A 136 -6.38 -1.05 -10.40
N GLN A 137 -6.51 -1.30 -9.10
CA GLN A 137 -5.48 -2.01 -8.34
C GLN A 137 -5.27 -3.41 -8.91
N GLY A 138 -4.01 -3.72 -9.25
CA GLY A 138 -3.62 -5.00 -9.87
C GLY A 138 -3.39 -4.90 -11.38
N ASP A 139 -3.78 -3.79 -12.01
CA ASP A 139 -3.43 -3.53 -13.42
C ASP A 139 -1.90 -3.31 -13.57
N PRO A 140 -1.33 -3.65 -14.74
CA PRO A 140 0.06 -3.32 -15.05
C PRO A 140 0.35 -1.82 -14.88
N GLY A 141 1.37 -1.51 -14.09
CA GLY A 141 1.80 -0.14 -13.81
C GLY A 141 2.83 0.36 -14.83
N ASP A 142 2.37 0.73 -16.03
CA ASP A 142 3.24 1.18 -17.11
C ASP A 142 3.16 2.70 -17.40
N ASN A 143 2.21 3.40 -16.74
CA ASN A 143 1.86 4.77 -17.06
C ASN A 143 1.95 5.69 -15.83
N PHE A 144 2.35 6.92 -16.09
CA PHE A 144 2.32 8.03 -15.13
C PHE A 144 1.21 9.01 -15.51
N TYR A 145 0.44 9.44 -14.52
CA TYR A 145 -0.74 10.28 -14.73
C TYR A 145 -0.63 11.62 -14.01
N LEU A 146 -1.22 12.64 -14.64
CA LEU A 146 -1.37 13.98 -14.09
C LEU A 146 -2.83 14.39 -14.22
N VAL A 147 -3.37 14.97 -13.15
CA VAL A 147 -4.76 15.47 -13.14
C VAL A 147 -4.79 16.88 -13.74
N ASP A 148 -5.26 17.01 -14.99
CA ASP A 148 -5.38 18.30 -15.68
C ASP A 148 -6.62 19.09 -15.21
N ALA A 149 -7.72 18.39 -14.94
CA ALA A 149 -8.95 18.97 -14.40
C ALA A 149 -9.78 17.92 -13.66
N GLY A 150 -10.56 18.37 -12.67
CA GLY A 150 -11.46 17.52 -11.89
C GLY A 150 -10.84 17.02 -10.57
N GLU A 151 -11.52 16.05 -9.96
CA GLU A 151 -11.15 15.43 -8.70
C GLU A 151 -11.26 13.90 -8.84
N LEU A 152 -10.31 13.19 -8.26
CA LEU A 152 -10.26 11.73 -8.27
C LEU A 152 -10.13 11.22 -6.83
N ASP A 153 -10.80 10.10 -6.54
CA ASP A 153 -10.65 9.40 -5.28
C ASP A 153 -9.84 8.13 -5.46
N CYS A 154 -8.89 7.90 -4.54
CA CYS A 154 -8.07 6.71 -4.50
C CYS A 154 -8.62 5.74 -3.46
N PHE A 155 -8.88 4.51 -3.88
CA PHE A 155 -9.34 3.42 -3.03
C PHE A 155 -8.35 2.27 -3.08
N VAL A 156 -8.05 1.67 -1.92
CA VAL A 156 -7.14 0.52 -1.82
C VAL A 156 -7.85 -0.63 -1.14
N CYS A 157 -7.79 -1.81 -1.76
CA CYS A 157 -8.28 -3.07 -1.20
C CYS A 157 -7.09 -3.85 -0.59
N PRO A 158 -7.05 -4.05 0.74
CA PRO A 158 -5.94 -4.74 1.40
C PRO A 158 -5.72 -6.20 0.93
N THR A 159 -6.78 -6.84 0.42
CA THR A 159 -6.76 -8.23 -0.04
C THR A 159 -6.67 -8.38 -1.56
N GLY A 160 -6.47 -7.29 -2.31
CA GLY A 160 -6.33 -7.33 -3.78
C GLY A 160 -7.61 -7.67 -4.54
N GLY A 161 -8.79 -7.44 -3.94
CA GLY A 161 -10.10 -7.62 -4.59
C GLY A 161 -10.60 -6.37 -5.34
N HIS A 162 -11.64 -6.53 -6.16
CA HIS A 162 -12.35 -5.44 -6.87
C HIS A 162 -13.18 -4.56 -5.90
N PRO A 163 -13.46 -3.29 -6.29
CA PRO A 163 -13.92 -2.20 -5.39
C PRO A 163 -15.33 -2.36 -4.78
N PRO A 164 -15.67 -1.54 -3.75
CA PRO A 164 -14.83 -0.47 -3.18
C PRO A 164 -13.98 -0.95 -2.00
N GLY A 165 -12.66 -0.70 -2.10
CA GLY A 165 -11.75 -0.73 -0.95
C GLY A 165 -11.94 0.51 -0.06
N ASN A 166 -11.01 0.73 0.86
CA ASN A 166 -11.04 1.92 1.71
C ASN A 166 -10.51 3.14 0.94
N LYS A 167 -11.20 4.27 1.02
CA LYS A 167 -10.69 5.55 0.49
C LYS A 167 -9.43 5.93 1.26
N VAL A 168 -8.33 6.13 0.55
CA VAL A 168 -7.01 6.45 1.15
C VAL A 168 -6.60 7.89 0.91
N THR A 169 -6.94 8.46 -0.24
CA THR A 169 -6.63 9.86 -0.58
C THR A 169 -7.55 10.37 -1.68
N SER A 170 -7.51 11.67 -1.93
CA SER A 170 -8.13 12.35 -3.06
C SER A 170 -7.07 13.15 -3.81
N TYR A 171 -7.19 13.20 -5.13
CA TYR A 171 -6.33 13.96 -6.02
C TYR A 171 -7.12 15.08 -6.67
N HIS A 172 -6.51 16.25 -6.74
CA HIS A 172 -7.06 17.43 -7.39
C HIS A 172 -6.21 17.83 -8.59
N GLU A 173 -6.67 18.82 -9.36
CA GLU A 173 -5.91 19.46 -10.43
C GLU A 173 -4.45 19.73 -10.02
N GLY A 174 -3.53 19.33 -10.89
CA GLY A 174 -2.08 19.42 -10.70
C GLY A 174 -1.45 18.31 -9.87
N SER A 175 -2.24 17.37 -9.33
CA SER A 175 -1.72 16.18 -8.66
C SER A 175 -1.20 15.16 -9.66
N THR A 176 -0.26 14.33 -9.22
CA THR A 176 0.30 13.21 -10.00
C THR A 176 0.07 11.89 -9.27
N PHE A 177 0.02 10.79 -10.02
CA PHE A 177 -0.04 9.44 -9.46
C PHE A 177 0.50 8.41 -10.47
N GLY A 178 0.83 7.22 -9.97
CA GLY A 178 1.45 6.15 -10.77
C GLY A 178 2.99 6.18 -10.79
N GLU A 179 3.62 6.90 -9.85
CA GLU A 179 5.08 7.02 -9.74
C GLU A 179 5.81 5.85 -9.03
N LEU A 180 5.20 4.66 -8.97
CA LEU A 180 5.62 3.54 -8.10
C LEU A 180 6.06 2.28 -8.84
#